data_AF-A0A952UXV9-F1
#
_entry.id   AF-A0A952UXV9-F1
#
_cell.length_a   1.000
_cell.length_b   1.000
_cell.length_c   1.000
_cell.angle_alpha   90.00
_cell.angle_beta   90.00
_cell.angle_gamma   90.00
#
_symmetry.space_group_name_H-M   'P 1'
#
loop_
_entity.id
_entity.type
_entity.pdbx_description
1 polymer ?
#
loop_
_entity_poly.entity_id
_entity_poly.type
_entity_poly.pdbx_seq_one_letter_code
_entity_poly.pdbx_strand_id
1 'polypeptide(L)'
;MPRIQVYLPDELHRELKRTGLSPSELLQEAVRSELRRRQQIARLDEYLGELEQEVGKPARADKARADAMVRRMTRPRRTARRAS
;
A
#
# COMPACT_ATOMS: atom_id res chain seq x y z
N MET A 1 -18.99 -25.54 1.66
CA MET A 1 -17.73 -24.77 1.43
C MET A 1 -16.54 -25.70 1.60
N PRO A 2 -15.44 -25.55 0.85
CA PRO A 2 -14.23 -26.32 1.07
C PRO A 2 -13.66 -26.04 2.47
N ARG A 3 -13.23 -27.08 3.19
CA ARG A 3 -12.61 -26.96 4.51
C ARG A 3 -11.10 -26.92 4.34
N ILE A 4 -10.47 -25.87 4.86
CA ILE A 4 -9.02 -25.72 4.90
C ILE A 4 -8.59 -25.75 6.36
N GLN A 5 -7.60 -26.59 6.67
CA GLN A 5 -6.97 -26.62 7.98
C GLN A 5 -5.63 -25.88 7.89
N VAL A 6 -5.46 -24.86 8.72
CA VAL A 6 -4.26 -24.02 8.75
C VAL A 6 -3.66 -24.09 10.14
N TYR A 7 -2.34 -24.21 10.20
CA TYR A 7 -1.62 -24.11 11.46
C TYR A 7 -1.43 -22.64 11.82
N LEU A 8 -1.68 -22.31 13.08
CA LEU A 8 -1.52 -20.96 13.61
C LEU A 8 -0.41 -20.98 14.66
N PRO A 9 0.56 -20.06 14.58
CA PRO A 9 1.55 -19.89 15.63
C PRO A 9 0.93 -19.66 17.02
N ASP A 10 1.59 -20.17 18.06
CA ASP A 10 1.07 -20.20 19.42
C ASP A 10 0.77 -18.81 19.99
N GLU A 11 1.53 -17.80 19.59
CA GLU A 11 1.30 -16.39 19.95
C GLU A 11 -0.02 -15.87 19.39
N LEU A 12 -0.32 -16.13 18.12
CA LEU A 12 -1.55 -15.69 17.48
C LEU A 12 -2.76 -16.47 18.01
N HIS A 13 -2.58 -17.76 18.30
CA HIS A 13 -3.62 -18.57 18.93
C HIS A 13 -3.98 -18.05 20.34
N ARG A 14 -2.99 -17.68 21.14
CA ARG A 14 -3.22 -17.05 22.46
C ARG A 14 -3.94 -15.72 22.34
N GLU A 15 -3.57 -14.91 21.35
CA GLU A 15 -4.21 -13.63 21.13
C GLU A 15 -5.67 -13.77 20.68
N LEU A 16 -5.97 -14.68 19.76
CA LEU A 16 -7.34 -15.00 19.33
C LEU A 16 -8.22 -15.44 20.50
N LYS A 17 -7.68 -16.28 21.40
CA LYS A 17 -8.38 -16.67 22.63
C LYS A 17 -8.66 -15.48 23.55
N ARG A 18 -7.71 -14.56 23.67
CA ARG A 18 -7.84 -13.35 24.51
C ARG A 18 -8.90 -12.39 23.98
N THR A 19 -9.00 -12.23 22.66
CA THR A 19 -9.95 -11.31 22.02
C THR A 19 -11.33 -11.91 21.80
N GLY A 20 -11.49 -13.23 21.93
CA GLY A 20 -12.75 -13.93 21.69
C GLY A 20 -13.19 -13.92 20.22
N LEU A 21 -12.28 -13.62 19.29
CA LEU A 21 -12.60 -13.54 17.86
C LEU A 21 -12.76 -14.95 17.28
N SER A 22 -13.71 -15.10 16.35
CA SER A 22 -13.87 -16.32 15.57
C SER A 22 -12.71 -16.49 14.58
N PRO A 23 -11.87 -17.55 14.70
CA PRO A 23 -10.75 -17.75 13.80
C PRO A 23 -11.18 -17.89 12.33
N SER A 24 -12.31 -18.55 12.11
CA SER A 24 -12.85 -18.80 10.77
C SER A 24 -13.31 -17.52 10.09
N GLU A 25 -14.00 -16.63 10.82
CA GLU A 25 -14.46 -15.35 10.26
C GLU A 25 -13.29 -14.40 10.02
N LEU A 26 -12.35 -14.34 10.96
CA LEU A 26 -11.13 -13.53 10.83
C LEU A 26 -10.32 -13.97 9.61
N LEU A 27 -10.11 -15.28 9.44
CA LEU A 27 -9.39 -15.82 8.29
C LEU A 27 -10.12 -15.52 6.98
N GLN A 28 -11.45 -15.68 6.94
CA GLN A 28 -12.23 -15.37 5.75
C GLN A 28 -12.10 -13.90 5.34
N GLU A 29 -12.20 -12.97 6.30
CA GLU A 29 -12.07 -11.55 5.99
C GLU A 29 -10.63 -11.18 5.60
N ALA A 30 -9.63 -11.75 6.28
CA ALA A 30 -8.22 -11.56 5.91
C ALA A 30 -7.95 -12.03 4.48
N VAL A 31 -8.43 -13.22 4.11
CA VAL A 31 -8.30 -13.76 2.75
C VAL A 31 -9.01 -12.87 1.73
N ARG A 32 -10.25 -12.44 2.01
CA ARG A 32 -10.97 -11.53 1.11
C ARG A 32 -10.24 -10.20 0.93
N SER A 33 -9.73 -9.62 2.02
CA SER A 33 -8.99 -8.36 1.99
C SER A 33 -7.72 -8.48 1.15
N GLU A 34 -6.95 -9.55 1.35
CA GLU A 34 -5.71 -9.79 0.61
C GLU A 34 -5.97 -10.05 -0.87
N LEU A 35 -7.00 -10.84 -1.21
CA LEU A 35 -7.39 -11.07 -2.61
C LEU A 35 -7.80 -9.77 -3.30
N ARG A 36 -8.61 -8.93 -2.64
CA ARG A 36 -8.98 -7.60 -3.16
C ARG A 36 -7.74 -6.72 -3.39
N ARG A 37 -6.83 -6.68 -2.41
CA ARG A 37 -5.59 -5.90 -2.51
C ARG A 37 -4.74 -6.36 -3.70
N ARG A 38 -4.54 -7.66 -3.86
CA ARG A 38 -3.78 -8.22 -4.99
C ARG A 38 -4.42 -7.92 -6.33
N GLN A 39 -5.75 -8.01 -6.41
CA GLN A 39 -6.48 -7.66 -7.62
C GLN A 39 -6.32 -6.18 -7.98
N GLN A 40 -6.34 -5.29 -6.99
CA GLN A 40 -6.10 -3.86 -7.21
C GLN A 40 -4.68 -3.58 -7.69
N ILE A 41 -3.66 -4.23 -7.10
CA ILE A 41 -2.27 -4.10 -7.54
C ILE A 41 -2.13 -4.58 -8.99
N ALA A 42 -2.66 -5.75 -9.32
CA ALA A 42 -2.59 -6.28 -10.68
C ALA A 42 -3.25 -5.34 -11.71
N ARG A 43 -4.40 -4.74 -11.38
CA ARG A 43 -5.04 -3.74 -12.25
C ARG A 43 -4.22 -2.46 -12.39
N LEU A 44 -3.56 -2.03 -11.32
CA LEU A 44 -2.67 -0.86 -11.38
C LEU A 44 -1.46 -1.15 -12.26
N ASP A 45 -0.88 -2.34 -12.18
CA ASP A 45 0.25 -2.75 -13.03
C ASP A 45 -0.17 -2.80 -14.51
N GLU A 46 -1.35 -3.34 -14.81
CA GLU A 46 -1.94 -3.33 -16.16
C GLU A 46 -2.13 -1.90 -16.67
N TYR A 47 -2.79 -1.05 -15.89
CA TYR A 47 -3.02 0.35 -16.23
C TYR A 47 -1.72 1.13 -16.45
N LEU A 48 -0.72 0.93 -15.60
CA LEU A 48 0.59 1.55 -15.77
C LEU A 48 1.27 1.06 -17.05
N GLY A 49 1.14 -0.22 -17.39
CA GLY A 49 1.64 -0.79 -18.64
C GLY A 49 0.96 -0.18 -19.88
N GLU A 50 -0.36 0.00 -19.84
CA GLU A 50 -1.12 0.68 -20.90
C GLU A 50 -0.66 2.13 -21.05
N LEU A 51 -0.52 2.85 -19.93
CA LEU A 51 -0.05 4.23 -19.94
C LEU A 51 1.37 4.35 -20.48
N GLU A 52 2.28 3.46 -20.09
CA GLU A 52 3.64 3.42 -20.65
C GLU A 52 3.66 3.14 -22.15
N GLN A 53 2.68 2.41 -22.70
CA GLN A 53 2.55 2.21 -24.13
C GLN A 53 1.99 3.45 -24.83
N GLU A 54 1.05 4.16 -24.21
CA GLU A 54 0.44 5.37 -24.75
C GLU A 54 1.41 6.56 -24.79
N VAL A 55 2.09 6.82 -23.66
CA VAL A 55 2.91 8.04 -23.49
C VAL A 55 4.41 7.78 -23.42
N GLY A 56 4.84 6.51 -23.39
CA GLY A 56 6.23 6.12 -23.19
C GLY A 56 6.65 6.08 -21.72
N LYS A 57 7.79 5.45 -21.44
CA LYS A 57 8.35 5.39 -20.07
C LYS A 57 8.92 6.75 -19.66
N PRO A 58 8.71 7.20 -18.40
CA PRO A 58 9.27 8.46 -17.94
C PRO A 58 10.80 8.43 -17.97
N ALA A 59 11.41 9.42 -18.62
CA ALA A 59 12.87 9.52 -18.70
C ALA A 59 13.47 9.94 -17.35
N ARG A 60 14.77 9.71 -17.17
CA ARG A 60 15.48 10.13 -15.94
C ARG A 60 15.38 11.64 -15.70
N ALA A 61 15.39 12.43 -16.78
CA ALA A 61 15.24 13.88 -16.71
C ALA A 61 13.86 14.30 -16.19
N ASP A 62 12.79 13.62 -16.63
CA ASP A 62 11.42 13.90 -16.18
C ASP A 62 11.26 13.60 -14.70
N LYS A 63 11.81 12.47 -14.24
CA LYS A 63 11.83 12.10 -12.82
C LYS A 63 12.59 13.13 -11.98
N ALA A 64 13.78 13.55 -12.41
CA ALA A 64 14.56 14.58 -11.72
C ALA A 64 13.82 15.92 -11.64
N ARG A 65 13.11 16.31 -12.71
CA ARG A 65 12.29 17.53 -12.74
C ARG A 65 11.10 17.44 -11.77
N ALA A 66 10.43 16.28 -11.73
CA ALA A 66 9.33 16.03 -10.80
C ALA A 66 9.81 16.11 -9.34
N ASP A 67 10.95 15.48 -9.01
CA ASP A 67 11.54 15.54 -7.66
C ASP A 67 11.90 16.98 -7.25
N ALA A 68 12.48 17.76 -8.17
CA ALA A 68 12.79 19.16 -7.93
C ALA A 68 11.53 20.00 -7.66
N MET A 69 10.44 19.70 -8.37
CA MET A 69 9.15 20.34 -8.17
C MET A 69 8.56 20.01 -6.79
N VAL A 70 8.54 18.74 -6.39
CA VAL A 70 8.06 18.31 -5.07
C VAL A 70 8.86 18.99 -3.96
N ARG A 71 10.20 18.99 -4.06
CA ARG A 71 11.09 19.67 -3.10
C ARG A 71 10.79 21.17 -2.98
N ARG A 72 10.41 21.84 -4.07
CA ARG A 72 10.02 23.25 -4.04
C ARG A 72 8.69 23.46 -3.32
N MET A 73 7.73 22.56 -3.53
CA MET A 73 6.39 22.63 -2.92
C MET A 73 6.42 22.32 -1.42
N THR A 74 7.25 21.36 -1.00
CA THR A 74 7.34 20.93 0.40
C THR A 74 8.36 21.71 1.23
N ARG A 75 9.10 22.66 0.61
CA ARG A 75 10.07 23.48 1.33
C ARG A 75 9.33 24.38 2.34
N PRO A 76 9.65 24.31 3.65
CA PRO A 76 9.09 25.22 4.63
C PRO A 76 9.43 26.66 4.25
N ARG A 77 8.42 27.54 4.21
CA ARG A 77 8.66 28.98 4.07
C ARG A 77 9.49 29.42 5.27
N ARG A 78 10.75 29.82 5.04
CA ARG A 78 11.57 30.46 6.07
C ARG A 78 10.84 31.72 6.52
N THR A 79 10.19 31.65 7.69
CA THR A 79 9.72 32.85 8.38
C THR A 79 10.96 33.67 8.69
N ALA A 80 11.08 34.82 8.03
CA ALA A 80 12.11 35.78 8.31
C ALA A 80 11.87 36.32 9.72
N ARG A 81 12.53 35.72 10.71
CA ARG A 81 12.63 36.28 12.06
C ARG A 81 13.55 37.51 11.99
N ARG A 82 13.04 38.63 11.50
CA ARG A 82 13.52 39.96 11.89
C ARG A 82 12.75 40.33 13.16
N ALA A 83 13.33 40.00 14.30
CA ALA A 83 13.09 40.69 15.54
C ALA A 83 14.47 41.23 15.95
N SER A 84 14.70 42.50 15.62
CA SER A 84 15.71 43.36 16.24
C SER A 84 14.95 44.40 17.03
#